data_AF-A0A1Y5F6U8-F1
#
_entry.id   AF-A0A1Y5F6U8-F1
#
_cell.length_a   1.000
_cell.length_b   1.000
_cell.length_c   1.000
_cell.angle_alpha   90.00
_cell.angle_beta   90.00
_cell.angle_gamma   90.00
#
_symmetry.space_group_name_H-M   'P 1'
#
loop_
_entity.id
_entity.type
_entity.pdbx_description
1 polymer ?
#
loop_
_entity_poly.entity_id
_entity_poly.type
_entity_poly.pdbx_seq_one_letter_code
_entity_poly.pdbx_strand_id
1 'polypeptide(L)'
;MNRELNTLWEDHWKSSTLEAVQKRYQLKEIFPNLENPKCLLKYFILAHIYNLNTSELLKIEITLLDCFKSGEFNKNELYIVFFFKNFFSVTFLEMLDESMSPELLESWNFAEHGSNFSEFSKKHFDSLKLSLQKLSGVKLILFLRKDRSYKGRMVLIDQKGKIISDAVGPWSLPALCKGRENKAFFMPNGQTPTGLYSINSVMPKADNTELFGEYRRLKLDFKSRENIEEILSDSLLEHPFWKSAVIASDLGRSLLRIHGTGLKNKKFYKKYHPFVTTSGCVSMRETSKFNDQRLLLNQLMKSMQLEETFLNEEEINGHLCIIELNDEKREVQLADIENLD
;
A
#
# COMPACT_ATOMS: atom_id res chain seq x y z
N MET A 1 21.13 3.91 14.50
CA MET A 1 19.86 3.12 14.51
C MET A 1 20.21 1.66 14.73
N ASN A 2 19.56 0.97 15.67
CA ASN A 2 19.91 -0.41 16.01
C ASN A 2 19.50 -1.38 14.87
N ARG A 3 20.49 -2.03 14.23
CA ARG A 3 20.30 -2.89 13.06
C ARG A 3 19.44 -4.11 13.37
N GLU A 4 19.61 -4.70 14.55
CA GLU A 4 18.89 -5.89 14.98
C GLU A 4 17.40 -5.57 15.19
N LEU A 5 17.11 -4.45 15.86
CA LEU A 5 15.73 -3.98 16.04
C LEU A 5 15.03 -3.70 14.70
N ASN A 6 15.72 -3.06 13.75
CA ASN A 6 15.17 -2.83 12.41
C ASN A 6 14.90 -4.15 11.68
N THR A 7 15.77 -5.14 11.85
CA THR A 7 15.56 -6.46 11.26
C THR A 7 14.28 -7.07 11.83
N LEU A 8 14.06 -7.01 13.15
CA LEU A 8 12.81 -7.46 13.77
C LEU A 8 11.57 -6.69 13.30
N TRP A 9 11.72 -5.39 13.08
CA TRP A 9 10.64 -4.52 12.60
C TRP A 9 10.20 -4.90 11.18
N GLU A 10 11.16 -5.21 10.31
CA GLU A 10 10.91 -5.56 8.90
C GLU A 10 10.51 -7.03 8.70
N ASP A 11 10.88 -7.91 9.64
CA ASP A 11 10.64 -9.37 9.61
C ASP A 11 9.16 -9.76 9.79
N HIS A 12 8.85 -11.03 9.55
CA HIS A 12 7.53 -11.63 9.72
C HIS A 12 7.07 -11.61 11.19
N TRP A 13 6.04 -10.81 11.47
CA TRP A 13 5.45 -10.73 12.82
C TRP A 13 4.52 -11.90 13.15
N LYS A 14 4.07 -12.65 12.14
CA LYS A 14 3.37 -13.92 12.36
C LYS A 14 4.41 -15.02 12.57
N SER A 15 4.71 -15.27 13.83
CA SER A 15 5.65 -16.30 14.25
C SER A 15 4.92 -17.49 14.87
N SER A 16 5.52 -18.67 14.74
CA SER A 16 5.20 -19.80 15.62
C SER A 16 5.48 -19.43 17.08
N THR A 17 4.91 -20.17 18.02
CA THR A 17 5.15 -19.95 19.46
C THR A 17 6.64 -19.97 19.80
N LEU A 18 7.42 -20.86 19.16
CA LEU A 18 8.87 -20.96 19.38
C LEU A 18 9.62 -19.73 18.86
N GLU A 19 9.32 -19.29 17.64
CA GLU A 19 9.91 -18.09 17.06
C GLU A 19 9.56 -16.84 17.88
N ALA A 20 8.30 -16.70 18.33
CA ALA A 20 7.90 -15.59 19.20
C ALA A 20 8.71 -15.55 20.50
N VAL A 21 8.98 -16.71 21.11
CA VAL A 21 9.85 -16.83 22.29
C VAL A 21 11.26 -16.34 21.97
N GLN A 22 11.85 -16.77 20.85
CA GLN A 22 13.19 -16.32 20.42
C GLN A 22 13.23 -14.80 20.20
N LYS A 23 12.22 -14.23 19.52
CA LYS A 23 12.13 -12.77 19.32
C LYS A 23 12.03 -12.00 20.64
N ARG A 24 11.33 -12.53 21.65
CA ARG A 24 11.30 -11.93 23.00
C ARG A 24 12.67 -11.89 23.66
N TYR A 25 13.44 -12.97 23.56
CA TYR A 25 14.81 -12.99 24.11
C TYR A 25 15.69 -11.95 23.42
N GLN A 26 15.64 -11.89 22.08
CA GLN A 26 16.36 -10.88 21.31
C GLN A 26 15.97 -9.46 21.73
N LEU A 27 14.69 -9.17 21.93
CA LEU A 27 14.25 -7.87 22.42
C LEU A 27 14.84 -7.53 23.79
N LYS A 28 14.91 -8.49 24.73
CA LYS A 28 15.52 -8.26 26.04
C LYS A 28 17.01 -7.92 25.96
N GLU A 29 17.74 -8.54 25.04
CA GLU A 29 19.16 -8.25 24.81
C GLU A 29 19.37 -6.88 24.16
N ILE A 30 18.44 -6.48 23.29
CA ILE A 30 18.50 -5.18 22.60
C ILE A 30 18.18 -4.02 23.54
N PHE A 31 17.21 -4.17 24.46
CA PHE A 31 16.65 -3.07 25.25
C PHE A 31 17.68 -2.21 26.01
N PRO A 32 18.67 -2.77 26.74
CA PRO A 32 19.63 -1.97 27.49
C PRO A 32 20.46 -1.00 26.65
N ASN A 33 20.50 -1.20 25.33
CA ASN A 33 21.29 -0.40 24.39
C ASN A 33 20.43 0.58 23.57
N LEU A 34 19.15 0.76 23.92
CA LEU A 34 18.24 1.64 23.20
C LEU A 34 18.17 3.03 23.84
N GLU A 35 18.89 3.99 23.26
CA GLU A 35 18.83 5.40 23.68
C GLU A 35 17.97 6.26 22.75
N ASN A 36 17.82 5.84 21.49
CA ASN A 36 17.10 6.62 20.49
C ASN A 36 15.57 6.47 20.64
N PRO A 37 14.79 7.56 20.79
CA PRO A 37 13.35 7.45 21.02
C PRO A 37 12.56 6.76 19.91
N LYS A 38 12.94 6.94 18.64
CA LYS A 38 12.30 6.20 17.53
C LYS A 38 12.53 4.69 17.63
N CYS A 39 13.69 4.28 18.15
CA CYS A 39 13.96 2.88 18.46
C CYS A 39 13.15 2.40 19.67
N LEU A 40 12.95 3.23 20.70
CA LEU A 40 12.08 2.91 21.83
C LEU A 40 10.63 2.69 21.39
N LEU A 41 10.10 3.52 20.48
CA LEU A 41 8.76 3.35 19.92
C LEU A 41 8.61 2.00 19.20
N LYS A 42 9.55 1.66 18.32
CA LYS A 42 9.54 0.36 17.63
C LYS A 42 9.67 -0.81 18.61
N TYR A 43 10.55 -0.69 19.59
CA TYR A 43 10.74 -1.69 20.64
C TYR A 43 9.44 -1.92 21.42
N PHE A 44 8.78 -0.84 21.86
CA PHE A 44 7.52 -0.89 22.60
C PHE A 44 6.48 -1.70 21.81
N ILE A 45 6.27 -1.35 20.55
CA ILE A 45 5.31 -2.04 19.67
C ILE A 45 5.68 -3.52 19.48
N LEU A 46 6.95 -3.83 19.24
CA LEU A 46 7.41 -5.22 19.10
C LEU A 46 7.28 -6.01 20.40
N ALA A 47 7.48 -5.38 21.56
CA ALA A 47 7.28 -6.01 22.85
C ALA A 47 5.82 -6.43 23.03
N HIS A 48 4.85 -5.59 22.65
CA HIS A 48 3.44 -5.96 22.65
C HIS A 48 3.12 -7.08 21.65
N ILE A 49 3.64 -7.01 20.42
CA ILE A 49 3.43 -8.06 19.39
C ILE A 49 3.91 -9.43 19.87
N TYR A 50 5.08 -9.48 20.51
CA TYR A 50 5.66 -10.73 21.00
C TYR A 50 5.25 -11.06 22.43
N ASN A 51 4.31 -10.33 23.03
CA ASN A 51 3.84 -10.51 24.41
C ASN A 51 5.00 -10.53 25.43
N LEU A 52 5.90 -9.57 25.34
CA LEU A 52 6.95 -9.31 26.31
C LEU A 52 6.38 -8.36 27.38
N ASN A 53 6.04 -8.90 28.54
CA ASN A 53 5.59 -8.10 29.69
C ASN A 53 6.81 -7.68 30.52
N THR A 54 7.04 -6.38 30.67
CA THR A 54 8.07 -5.78 31.53
C THR A 54 7.55 -4.48 32.15
N SER A 55 7.94 -4.20 33.38
CA SER A 55 7.65 -2.92 34.05
C SER A 55 8.27 -1.72 33.32
N GLU A 56 9.21 -1.97 32.41
CA GLU A 56 9.87 -0.94 31.61
C GLU A 56 8.92 -0.31 30.59
N LEU A 57 7.86 -1.01 30.14
CA LEU A 57 6.92 -0.49 29.14
C LEU A 57 6.25 0.80 29.61
N LEU A 58 5.88 0.89 30.88
CA LEU A 58 5.29 2.11 31.46
C LEU A 58 6.28 3.28 31.42
N LYS A 59 7.56 3.03 31.73
CA LYS A 59 8.59 4.07 31.65
C LYS A 59 8.79 4.54 30.21
N ILE A 60 8.73 3.61 29.25
CA ILE A 60 8.82 3.93 27.83
C ILE A 60 7.66 4.82 27.41
N GLU A 61 6.41 4.53 27.79
CA GLU A 61 5.27 5.41 27.47
C GLU A 61 5.50 6.86 27.93
N ILE A 62 6.00 7.05 29.15
CA ILE A 62 6.34 8.39 29.67
C ILE A 62 7.40 9.05 28.78
N THR A 63 8.48 8.33 28.44
CA THR A 63 9.53 8.84 27.54
C THR A 63 8.97 9.20 26.16
N LEU A 64 8.12 8.36 25.58
CA LEU A 64 7.52 8.61 24.25
C LEU A 64 6.63 9.85 24.28
N LEU A 65 5.86 10.05 25.35
CA LEU A 65 5.03 11.24 25.55
C LEU A 65 5.88 12.51 25.69
N ASP A 66 6.98 12.44 26.44
CA ASP A 66 7.92 13.56 26.58
C ASP A 66 8.56 13.92 25.24
N CYS A 67 8.85 12.95 24.38
CA CYS A 67 9.33 13.19 23.00
C CYS A 67 8.30 13.90 22.11
N PHE A 68 7.00 13.65 22.28
CA PHE A 68 5.97 14.44 21.58
C PHE A 68 5.90 15.87 22.12
N LYS A 69 5.91 16.04 23.44
CA LYS A 69 5.87 17.36 24.10
C LYS A 69 7.08 18.24 23.76
N SER A 70 8.26 17.64 23.62
CA SER A 70 9.50 18.34 23.26
C SER A 70 9.65 18.60 21.76
N GLY A 71 8.76 18.07 20.92
CA GLY A 71 8.83 18.17 19.46
C GLY A 71 9.90 17.27 18.81
N GLU A 72 10.44 16.30 19.54
CA GLU A 72 11.39 15.32 18.99
C GLU A 72 10.69 14.34 18.03
N PHE A 73 9.45 13.99 18.32
CA PHE A 73 8.60 13.20 17.43
C PHE A 73 7.79 14.07 16.49
N ASN A 74 7.63 13.57 15.26
CA ASN A 74 6.87 14.24 14.21
C ASN A 74 5.68 13.37 13.76
N LYS A 75 5.01 13.79 12.68
CA LYS A 75 3.84 13.09 12.12
C LYS A 75 4.08 11.60 11.84
N ASN A 76 5.30 11.18 11.52
CA ASN A 76 5.60 9.78 11.20
C ASN A 76 5.50 8.90 12.43
N GLU A 77 6.08 9.33 13.55
CA GLU A 77 5.94 8.64 14.83
C GLU A 77 4.49 8.67 15.32
N LEU A 78 3.78 9.77 15.09
CA LEU A 78 2.35 9.87 15.41
C LEU A 78 1.50 8.86 14.64
N TYR A 79 1.73 8.68 13.33
CA TYR A 79 1.04 7.66 12.54
C TYR A 79 1.29 6.25 13.08
N ILE A 80 2.53 5.95 13.46
CA ILE A 80 2.86 4.65 14.08
C ILE A 80 2.05 4.47 15.38
N VAL A 81 2.02 5.48 16.25
CA VAL A 81 1.19 5.43 17.48
C VAL A 81 -0.28 5.24 17.13
N PHE A 82 -0.83 5.99 16.18
CA PHE A 82 -2.24 5.89 15.78
C PHE A 82 -2.62 4.46 15.36
N PHE A 83 -1.82 3.84 14.48
CA PHE A 83 -2.12 2.50 13.97
C PHE A 83 -1.85 1.38 14.98
N PHE A 84 -1.10 1.65 16.05
CA PHE A 84 -0.85 0.75 17.17
C PHE A 84 -1.47 1.25 18.47
N LYS A 85 -2.46 2.14 18.43
CA LYS A 85 -3.00 2.82 19.63
C LYS A 85 -3.52 1.85 20.69
N ASN A 86 -3.97 0.67 20.26
CA ASN A 86 -4.42 -0.40 21.15
C ASN A 86 -3.31 -1.08 21.97
N PHE A 87 -2.04 -0.79 21.70
CA PHE A 87 -0.90 -1.22 22.51
C PHE A 87 -0.56 -0.24 23.63
N PHE A 88 -1.03 0.99 23.53
CA PHE A 88 -0.76 2.02 24.53
C PHE A 88 -1.85 2.04 25.60
N SER A 89 -1.48 2.52 26.79
CA SER A 89 -2.42 2.74 27.89
C SER A 89 -3.40 3.87 27.55
N VAL A 90 -4.59 3.81 28.15
CA VAL A 90 -5.60 4.88 28.02
C VAL A 90 -5.02 6.22 28.48
N THR A 91 -4.31 6.23 29.61
CA THR A 91 -3.64 7.42 30.13
C THR A 91 -2.61 8.00 29.15
N PHE A 92 -1.82 7.17 28.47
CA PHE A 92 -0.90 7.66 27.45
C PHE A 92 -1.65 8.37 26.32
N LEU A 93 -2.74 7.78 25.82
CA LEU A 93 -3.52 8.35 24.72
C LEU A 93 -4.21 9.66 25.10
N GLU A 94 -4.79 9.74 26.31
CA GLU A 94 -5.40 10.97 26.84
C GLU A 94 -4.36 12.10 26.95
N MET A 95 -3.20 11.80 27.54
CA MET A 95 -2.14 12.80 27.68
C MET A 95 -1.51 13.18 26.33
N LEU A 96 -1.42 12.24 25.38
CA LEU A 96 -0.96 12.52 24.03
C LEU A 96 -1.89 13.52 23.36
N ASP A 97 -3.20 13.29 23.42
CA ASP A 97 -4.24 14.16 22.86
C ASP A 97 -4.14 15.60 23.40
N GLU A 98 -4.00 15.75 24.73
CA GLU A 98 -3.81 17.05 25.38
C GLU A 98 -2.50 17.76 24.98
N SER A 99 -1.50 17.00 24.54
CA SER A 99 -0.17 17.52 24.21
C SER A 99 0.08 17.76 22.72
N MET A 100 -0.84 17.32 21.84
CA MET A 100 -0.65 17.45 20.40
C MET A 100 -0.63 18.92 19.97
N SER A 101 0.39 19.30 19.19
CA SER A 101 0.36 20.56 18.46
C SER A 101 -0.75 20.53 17.39
N PRO A 102 -1.22 21.69 16.89
CA PRO A 102 -2.22 21.72 15.82
C PRO A 102 -1.83 20.91 14.58
N GLU A 103 -0.54 20.90 14.21
CA GLU A 103 -0.01 20.12 13.07
C GLU A 103 -0.09 18.60 13.32
N LEU A 104 0.24 18.15 14.53
CA LEU A 104 0.11 16.75 14.90
C LEU A 104 -1.36 16.34 14.98
N LEU A 105 -2.24 17.18 15.52
CA LEU A 105 -3.67 16.92 15.55
C LEU A 105 -4.26 16.79 14.13
N GLU A 106 -3.84 17.64 13.19
CA GLU A 106 -4.21 17.50 11.78
C GLU A 106 -3.76 16.14 11.23
N SER A 107 -2.52 15.74 11.52
CA SER A 107 -1.98 14.43 11.10
C SER A 107 -2.76 13.27 11.73
N TRP A 108 -3.11 13.35 13.02
CA TRP A 108 -3.94 12.34 13.69
C TRP A 108 -5.30 12.19 13.00
N ASN A 109 -5.99 13.30 12.74
CA ASN A 109 -7.27 13.32 12.04
C ASN A 109 -7.15 12.80 10.60
N PHE A 110 -6.04 13.10 9.92
CA PHE A 110 -5.75 12.56 8.60
C PHE A 110 -5.61 11.03 8.62
N ALA A 111 -4.91 10.48 9.62
CA ALA A 111 -4.78 9.03 9.82
C ALA A 111 -6.12 8.38 10.14
N GLU A 112 -6.92 9.01 10.99
CA GLU A 112 -8.26 8.55 11.34
C GLU A 112 -9.16 8.46 10.12
N HIS A 113 -9.27 9.55 9.36
CA HIS A 113 -10.00 9.56 8.10
C HIS A 113 -9.45 8.53 7.12
N GLY A 114 -8.12 8.39 7.00
CA GLY A 114 -7.50 7.42 6.10
C GLY A 114 -7.70 5.95 6.50
N SER A 115 -8.04 5.69 7.76
CA SER A 115 -8.36 4.35 8.26
C SER A 115 -9.84 3.99 8.09
N ASN A 116 -10.70 4.98 7.86
CA ASN A 116 -12.10 4.76 7.60
C ASN A 116 -12.30 4.11 6.25
N PHE A 117 -13.23 3.17 6.20
CA PHE A 117 -13.65 2.53 4.97
C PHE A 117 -14.93 3.20 4.46
N SER A 118 -14.93 3.57 3.18
CA SER A 118 -16.10 4.06 2.47
C SER A 118 -16.19 3.35 1.12
N GLU A 119 -17.41 2.98 0.73
CA GLU A 119 -17.66 2.42 -0.60
C GLU A 119 -17.41 3.48 -1.67
N PHE A 120 -16.85 3.04 -2.79
CA PHE A 120 -16.56 3.89 -3.92
C PHE A 120 -17.76 3.92 -4.88
N SER A 121 -18.54 4.99 -4.82
CA SER A 121 -19.77 5.16 -5.58
C SER A 121 -19.54 5.54 -7.05
N LYS A 122 -20.60 5.45 -7.87
CA LYS A 122 -20.66 6.00 -9.23
C LYS A 122 -20.27 7.48 -9.28
N LYS A 123 -20.79 8.31 -8.35
CA LYS A 123 -20.43 9.73 -8.26
C LYS A 123 -18.93 9.94 -8.04
N HIS A 124 -18.30 9.12 -7.19
CA HIS A 124 -16.85 9.18 -7.00
C HIS A 124 -16.12 8.79 -8.29
N PHE A 125 -16.59 7.77 -9.00
CA PHE A 125 -15.97 7.34 -10.26
C PHE A 125 -16.08 8.38 -11.37
N ASP A 126 -17.26 9.00 -11.52
CA ASP A 126 -17.47 10.12 -12.45
C ASP A 126 -16.54 11.29 -12.16
N SER A 127 -16.44 11.68 -10.89
CA SER A 127 -15.51 12.72 -10.48
C SER A 127 -14.05 12.34 -10.74
N LEU A 128 -13.69 11.07 -10.54
CA LEU A 128 -12.31 10.62 -10.73
C LEU A 128 -11.95 10.66 -12.21
N LYS A 129 -12.84 10.22 -13.11
CA LYS A 129 -12.66 10.31 -14.56
C LYS A 129 -12.36 11.77 -14.97
N LEU A 130 -13.11 12.74 -14.45
CA LEU A 130 -12.89 14.17 -14.72
C LEU A 130 -11.53 14.66 -14.20
N SER A 131 -11.13 14.27 -12.99
CA SER A 131 -9.80 14.61 -12.46
C SER A 131 -8.67 14.00 -13.31
N LEU A 132 -8.80 12.75 -13.75
CA LEU A 132 -7.79 12.05 -14.54
C LEU A 132 -7.67 12.57 -15.98
N GLN A 133 -8.73 13.17 -16.55
CA GLN A 133 -8.66 13.82 -17.87
C GLN A 133 -7.63 14.96 -17.91
N LYS A 134 -7.39 15.64 -16.78
CA LYS A 134 -6.42 16.74 -16.67
C LYS A 134 -4.96 16.27 -16.71
N LEU A 135 -4.73 14.97 -16.56
CA LEU A 135 -3.39 14.40 -16.47
C LEU A 135 -2.92 13.87 -17.82
N SER A 136 -1.60 13.92 -18.06
CA SER A 136 -0.96 13.33 -19.24
C SER A 136 -0.66 11.84 -19.04
N GLY A 137 -0.26 11.16 -20.12
CA GLY A 137 0.11 9.75 -20.09
C GLY A 137 -1.07 8.80 -19.92
N VAL A 138 -0.77 7.55 -19.55
CA VAL A 138 -1.76 6.49 -19.31
C VAL A 138 -2.53 6.72 -18.02
N LYS A 139 -3.81 6.31 -17.99
CA LYS A 139 -4.67 6.40 -16.79
C LYS A 139 -5.18 5.02 -16.43
N LEU A 140 -4.45 4.34 -15.56
CA LEU A 140 -4.76 3.00 -15.08
C LEU A 140 -5.54 3.07 -13.77
N ILE A 141 -6.61 2.30 -13.64
CA ILE A 141 -7.37 2.20 -12.40
C ILE A 141 -7.47 0.73 -12.00
N LEU A 142 -7.07 0.42 -10.77
CA LEU A 142 -7.17 -0.90 -10.16
C LEU A 142 -8.23 -0.88 -9.05
N PHE A 143 -9.32 -1.59 -9.28
CA PHE A 143 -10.38 -1.81 -8.30
C PHE A 143 -10.11 -3.06 -7.47
N LEU A 144 -10.27 -2.94 -6.16
CA LEU A 144 -10.05 -3.98 -5.16
C LEU A 144 -11.29 -4.14 -4.30
N ARG A 145 -11.43 -5.30 -3.64
CA ARG A 145 -12.26 -5.42 -2.43
C ARG A 145 -11.45 -5.04 -1.20
N LYS A 146 -12.15 -4.66 -0.13
CA LYS A 146 -11.54 -4.48 1.19
C LYS A 146 -10.75 -5.72 1.64
N ASP A 147 -11.32 -6.92 1.48
CA ASP A 147 -10.56 -8.16 1.69
C ASP A 147 -9.59 -8.42 0.53
N ARG A 148 -8.31 -8.07 0.76
CA ARG A 148 -7.19 -8.25 -0.18
C ARG A 148 -6.88 -9.71 -0.53
N SER A 149 -7.60 -10.70 0.01
CA SER A 149 -7.52 -12.08 -0.47
C SER A 149 -8.25 -12.32 -1.78
N TYR A 150 -9.11 -11.40 -2.21
CA TYR A 150 -9.76 -11.44 -3.52
C TYR A 150 -8.97 -10.69 -4.58
N LYS A 151 -9.06 -11.19 -5.81
CA LYS A 151 -8.46 -10.55 -6.99
C LYS A 151 -9.20 -9.26 -7.29
N GLY A 152 -8.42 -8.23 -7.61
CA GLY A 152 -8.90 -6.99 -8.19
C GLY A 152 -8.97 -7.04 -9.70
N ARG A 153 -9.38 -5.93 -10.29
CA ARG A 153 -9.47 -5.77 -11.74
C ARG A 153 -9.00 -4.37 -12.15
N MET A 154 -8.09 -4.35 -13.11
CA MET A 154 -7.57 -3.15 -13.75
C MET A 154 -8.39 -2.80 -14.98
N VAL A 155 -8.58 -1.50 -15.21
CA VAL A 155 -9.10 -0.92 -16.46
C VAL A 155 -8.25 0.29 -16.84
N LEU A 156 -8.22 0.62 -18.12
CA LEU A 156 -7.61 1.84 -18.63
C LEU A 156 -8.67 2.84 -19.02
N ILE A 157 -8.39 4.11 -18.76
CA ILE A 157 -9.22 5.24 -19.13
C ILE A 157 -8.53 6.02 -20.25
N ASP A 158 -9.29 6.36 -21.29
CA ASP A 158 -8.81 7.20 -22.40
C ASP A 158 -8.74 8.69 -22.02
N GLN A 159 -8.30 9.52 -22.96
CA GLN A 159 -8.21 10.97 -22.75
C GLN A 159 -9.57 11.65 -22.53
N LYS A 160 -10.68 10.99 -22.91
CA LYS A 160 -12.05 11.47 -22.75
C LYS A 160 -12.72 10.90 -21.50
N GLY A 161 -11.98 10.21 -20.63
CA GLY A 161 -12.53 9.61 -19.43
C GLY A 161 -13.30 8.31 -19.67
N LYS A 162 -13.30 7.73 -20.88
CA LYS A 162 -14.01 6.47 -21.15
C LYS A 162 -13.11 5.26 -20.90
N ILE A 163 -13.70 4.15 -20.46
CA ILE A 163 -12.97 2.89 -20.35
C ILE A 163 -12.56 2.43 -21.76
N ILE A 164 -11.27 2.17 -21.95
CA ILE A 164 -10.74 1.65 -23.20
C ILE A 164 -11.36 0.27 -23.44
N SER A 165 -11.86 0.04 -24.65
CA SER A 165 -12.43 -1.24 -25.07
C SER A 165 -11.51 -1.98 -26.03
N ASP A 166 -11.58 -3.30 -26.02
CA ASP A 166 -11.05 -4.19 -27.05
C ASP A 166 -12.18 -4.72 -27.95
N ALA A 167 -11.92 -5.77 -28.73
CA ALA A 167 -12.92 -6.34 -29.65
C ALA A 167 -14.08 -7.07 -28.94
N VAL A 168 -13.92 -7.43 -27.66
CA VAL A 168 -14.86 -8.26 -26.88
C VAL A 168 -15.61 -7.43 -25.83
N GLY A 169 -15.09 -6.26 -25.47
CA GLY A 169 -15.75 -5.33 -24.55
C GLY A 169 -14.75 -4.39 -23.89
N PRO A 170 -15.07 -3.82 -22.71
CA PRO A 170 -14.11 -3.03 -21.96
C PRO A 170 -12.85 -3.84 -21.64
N TRP A 171 -11.69 -3.32 -22.01
CA TRP A 171 -10.40 -3.95 -21.74
C TRP A 171 -10.17 -3.99 -20.22
N SER A 172 -9.84 -5.17 -19.70
CA SER A 172 -9.50 -5.32 -18.29
C SER A 172 -8.56 -6.49 -18.03
N LEU A 173 -7.78 -6.39 -16.95
CA LEU A 173 -6.91 -7.47 -16.48
C LEU A 173 -7.07 -7.70 -14.97
N PRO A 174 -7.06 -8.95 -14.49
CA PRO A 174 -7.06 -9.22 -13.06
C PRO A 174 -5.69 -8.90 -12.45
N ALA A 175 -5.69 -8.45 -11.20
CA ALA A 175 -4.46 -8.17 -10.45
C ALA A 175 -4.62 -8.48 -8.95
N LEU A 176 -3.52 -8.65 -8.22
CA LEU A 176 -3.54 -8.92 -6.79
C LEU A 176 -2.65 -7.94 -6.01
N CYS A 177 -3.23 -7.26 -5.03
CA CYS A 177 -2.55 -6.32 -4.11
C CYS A 177 -2.28 -6.94 -2.73
N LYS A 178 -2.14 -8.28 -2.67
CA LYS A 178 -2.02 -9.02 -1.42
C LYS A 178 -0.57 -9.09 -0.95
N GLY A 179 -0.29 -8.47 0.20
CA GLY A 179 0.97 -8.66 0.93
C GLY A 179 1.11 -10.10 1.48
N ARG A 180 2.29 -10.71 1.29
CA ARG A 180 2.63 -12.09 1.69
C ARG A 180 2.36 -12.37 3.16
N GLU A 181 2.60 -11.38 4.00
CA GLU A 181 2.57 -11.50 5.46
C GLU A 181 1.20 -11.19 6.07
N ASN A 182 0.27 -10.68 5.27
CA ASN A 182 -0.96 -10.03 5.74
C ASN A 182 -0.70 -8.83 6.68
N LYS A 183 0.48 -8.22 6.61
CA LYS A 183 0.75 -6.92 7.24
C LYS A 183 -0.13 -5.84 6.61
N ALA A 184 -0.57 -4.89 7.44
CA ALA A 184 -1.36 -3.73 7.01
C ALA A 184 -0.57 -2.80 6.08
N PHE A 185 -1.24 -1.91 5.36
CA PHE A 185 -0.63 -1.09 4.31
C PHE A 185 0.47 -0.14 4.81
N PHE A 186 0.40 0.31 6.06
CA PHE A 186 1.36 1.23 6.68
C PHE A 186 2.66 0.54 7.14
N MET A 187 2.70 -0.80 7.11
CA MET A 187 3.86 -1.57 7.53
C MET A 187 4.79 -1.90 6.37
N PRO A 188 6.12 -2.06 6.61
CA PRO A 188 7.02 -2.64 5.63
C PRO A 188 6.51 -4.01 5.18
N ASN A 189 6.61 -4.28 3.87
CA ASN A 189 6.12 -5.52 3.25
C ASN A 189 4.59 -5.77 3.42
N GLY A 190 3.84 -4.73 3.78
CA GLY A 190 2.38 -4.73 3.90
C GLY A 190 1.61 -4.81 2.59
N GLN A 191 0.28 -4.89 2.69
CA GLN A 191 -0.62 -4.77 1.52
C GLN A 191 -0.28 -3.55 0.67
N THR A 192 -0.54 -3.59 -0.64
CA THR A 192 -0.46 -2.37 -1.46
C THR A 192 -1.49 -1.35 -0.94
N PRO A 193 -1.08 -0.11 -0.61
CA PRO A 193 -2.03 0.92 -0.18
C PRO A 193 -2.99 1.28 -1.32
N THR A 194 -4.19 1.74 -0.98
CA THR A 194 -5.02 2.46 -1.94
C THR A 194 -4.48 3.88 -2.13
N GLY A 195 -4.67 4.43 -3.33
CA GLY A 195 -4.41 5.83 -3.62
C GLY A 195 -3.89 6.10 -5.02
N LEU A 196 -3.31 7.30 -5.20
CA LEU A 196 -2.85 7.80 -6.49
C LEU A 196 -1.32 7.68 -6.58
N TYR A 197 -0.87 7.09 -7.67
CA TYR A 197 0.54 6.83 -7.97
C TYR A 197 0.92 7.41 -9.32
N SER A 198 2.19 7.78 -9.46
CA SER A 198 2.79 8.03 -10.76
C SER A 198 3.40 6.75 -11.31
N ILE A 199 3.19 6.52 -12.60
CA ILE A 199 3.89 5.52 -13.40
C ILE A 199 5.04 6.26 -14.08
N ASN A 200 6.27 6.02 -13.63
CA ASN A 200 7.43 6.85 -13.97
C ASN A 200 8.45 6.15 -14.87
N SER A 201 8.07 5.05 -15.53
CA SER A 201 8.82 4.22 -16.49
C SER A 201 8.66 2.73 -16.17
N VAL A 202 9.21 1.88 -17.03
CA VAL A 202 9.46 0.46 -16.82
C VAL A 202 10.92 0.27 -16.40
N MET A 203 11.22 -0.76 -15.61
CA MET A 203 12.62 -1.11 -15.30
C MET A 203 13.33 -1.50 -16.60
N PRO A 204 14.60 -1.11 -16.83
CA PRO A 204 15.25 -1.32 -18.13
C PRO A 204 15.51 -2.81 -18.45
N LYS A 205 15.57 -3.65 -17.41
CA LYS A 205 15.80 -5.10 -17.52
C LYS A 205 14.78 -5.89 -16.70
N ALA A 206 14.54 -7.14 -17.13
CA ALA A 206 13.80 -8.15 -16.38
C ALA A 206 14.77 -9.03 -15.58
N ASP A 207 15.33 -8.48 -14.50
CA ASP A 207 16.18 -9.21 -13.54
C ASP A 207 15.34 -9.96 -12.49
N ASN A 208 15.96 -10.99 -11.89
CA ASN A 208 15.34 -11.84 -10.86
C ASN A 208 14.01 -12.44 -11.33
N THR A 209 14.02 -13.05 -12.53
CA THR A 209 12.83 -13.54 -13.23
C THR A 209 12.05 -14.59 -12.44
N GLU A 210 12.70 -15.35 -11.57
CA GLU A 210 12.03 -16.26 -10.64
C GLU A 210 11.04 -15.51 -9.73
N LEU A 211 11.42 -14.35 -9.19
CA LEU A 211 10.57 -13.58 -8.28
C LEU A 211 9.59 -12.70 -9.05
N PHE A 212 10.04 -12.05 -10.13
CA PHE A 212 9.31 -10.95 -10.77
C PHE A 212 8.73 -11.27 -12.14
N GLY A 213 8.99 -12.45 -12.70
CA GLY A 213 8.61 -12.81 -14.06
C GLY A 213 9.67 -12.47 -15.10
N GLU A 214 9.48 -12.99 -16.30
CA GLU A 214 10.26 -12.75 -17.52
C GLU A 214 10.02 -11.35 -18.12
N TYR A 215 8.86 -10.73 -17.85
CA TYR A 215 8.55 -9.38 -18.35
C TYR A 215 8.98 -8.28 -17.38
N ARG A 216 9.26 -7.09 -17.94
CA ARG A 216 9.77 -5.95 -17.17
C ARG A 216 8.71 -5.35 -16.25
N ARG A 217 9.18 -4.75 -15.16
CA ARG A 217 8.35 -4.28 -14.05
C ARG A 217 8.03 -2.80 -14.22
N LEU A 218 6.77 -2.44 -14.03
CA LEU A 218 6.33 -1.04 -14.04
C LEU A 218 6.71 -0.36 -12.72
N LYS A 219 7.31 0.83 -12.77
CA LYS A 219 7.68 1.60 -11.58
C LYS A 219 6.48 2.42 -11.10
N LEU A 220 6.12 2.23 -9.83
CA LEU A 220 5.11 3.04 -9.14
C LEU A 220 5.79 3.90 -8.09
N ASP A 221 5.52 5.20 -8.14
CA ASP A 221 5.96 6.16 -7.14
C ASP A 221 4.74 6.84 -6.50
N PHE A 222 4.83 7.11 -5.20
CA PHE A 222 3.78 7.79 -4.47
C PHE A 222 3.65 9.24 -4.96
N LYS A 223 2.42 9.74 -5.06
CA LYS A 223 2.19 11.18 -5.18
C LYS A 223 2.16 11.82 -3.80
N SER A 224 2.68 13.04 -3.68
CA SER A 224 2.59 13.82 -2.45
C SER A 224 1.14 14.24 -2.19
N ARG A 225 0.84 14.63 -0.94
CA ARG A 225 -0.49 15.11 -0.55
C ARG A 225 -0.90 16.33 -1.38
N GLU A 226 0.02 17.27 -1.53
CA GLU A 226 -0.20 18.54 -2.24
C GLU A 226 -0.54 18.28 -3.71
N ASN A 227 0.21 17.39 -4.37
CA ASN A 227 -0.09 17.01 -5.76
C ASN A 227 -1.44 16.30 -5.89
N ILE A 228 -1.88 15.54 -4.89
CA ILE A 228 -3.20 14.88 -4.92
C ILE A 228 -4.31 15.92 -4.74
N GLU A 229 -4.14 16.85 -3.80
CA GLU A 229 -5.08 17.95 -3.52
C GLU A 229 -5.28 18.88 -4.72
N GLU A 230 -4.25 19.09 -5.54
CA GLU A 230 -4.36 19.84 -6.81
C GLU A 230 -5.15 19.11 -7.90
N ILE A 231 -5.19 17.77 -7.87
CA ILE A 231 -5.76 16.94 -8.94
C ILE A 231 -7.21 16.58 -8.65
N LEU A 232 -7.50 16.17 -7.42
CA LEU A 232 -8.79 15.62 -7.02
C LEU A 232 -9.81 16.73 -6.75
N SER A 233 -11.09 16.44 -6.96
CA SER A 233 -12.19 17.31 -6.53
C SER A 233 -12.43 17.18 -5.03
N ASP A 234 -13.14 18.15 -4.43
CA ASP A 234 -13.52 18.11 -3.01
C ASP A 234 -14.22 16.80 -2.62
N SER A 235 -15.14 16.32 -3.45
CA SER A 235 -15.85 15.05 -3.22
C SER A 235 -14.91 13.84 -3.17
N LEU A 236 -13.77 13.88 -3.88
CA LEU A 236 -12.74 12.83 -3.82
C LEU A 236 -11.74 13.05 -2.69
N LEU A 237 -11.47 14.29 -2.31
CA LEU A 237 -10.60 14.64 -1.18
C LEU A 237 -11.21 14.21 0.15
N GLU A 238 -12.53 14.35 0.29
CA GLU A 238 -13.29 13.81 1.42
C GLU A 238 -13.19 12.29 1.50
N HIS A 239 -13.21 11.59 0.35
CA HIS A 239 -13.10 10.14 0.31
C HIS A 239 -11.73 9.63 0.83
N PRO A 240 -11.67 8.53 1.60
CA PRO A 240 -10.43 8.07 2.24
C PRO A 240 -9.45 7.35 1.31
N PHE A 241 -9.87 6.97 0.10
CA PHE A 241 -9.12 6.03 -0.76
C PHE A 241 -7.65 6.44 -1.03
N TRP A 242 -7.35 7.75 -1.09
CA TRP A 242 -6.01 8.24 -1.41
C TRP A 242 -5.10 8.42 -0.20
N LYS A 243 -5.67 8.55 1.00
CA LYS A 243 -4.96 8.87 2.24
C LYS A 243 -3.99 7.76 2.64
N SER A 244 -4.36 6.49 2.41
CA SER A 244 -3.52 5.32 2.71
C SER A 244 -2.17 5.35 1.99
N ALA A 245 -2.13 5.79 0.73
CA ALA A 245 -0.88 5.92 -0.03
C ALA A 245 0.03 7.02 0.55
N VAL A 246 -0.54 8.18 0.90
CA VAL A 246 0.21 9.29 1.52
C VAL A 246 0.81 8.86 2.85
N ILE A 247 0.01 8.25 3.73
CA ILE A 247 0.48 7.72 5.03
C ILE A 247 1.58 6.69 4.84
N ALA A 248 1.41 5.74 3.90
CA ALA A 248 2.42 4.74 3.62
C ALA A 248 3.74 5.36 3.14
N SER A 249 3.66 6.38 2.28
CA SER A 249 4.81 7.14 1.79
C SER A 249 5.53 7.87 2.92
N ASP A 250 4.78 8.58 3.78
CA ASP A 250 5.32 9.28 4.96
C ASP A 250 6.05 8.33 5.91
N LEU A 251 5.52 7.10 6.06
CA LEU A 251 6.15 6.02 6.83
C LEU A 251 7.30 5.31 6.09
N GLY A 252 7.76 5.85 4.97
CA GLY A 252 8.96 5.41 4.25
C GLY A 252 8.73 4.21 3.33
N ARG A 253 7.49 3.82 3.04
CA ARG A 253 7.24 2.82 2.00
C ARG A 253 7.64 3.36 0.64
N SER A 254 8.24 2.51 -0.17
CA SER A 254 8.74 2.85 -1.51
C SER A 254 8.86 1.60 -2.37
N LEU A 255 9.39 1.75 -3.59
CA LEU A 255 9.74 0.65 -4.50
C LEU A 255 8.57 -0.26 -4.89
N LEU A 256 7.34 0.27 -4.89
CA LEU A 256 6.18 -0.46 -5.36
C LEU A 256 6.25 -0.64 -6.87
N ARG A 257 5.84 -1.80 -7.37
CA ARG A 257 5.89 -2.15 -8.78
C ARG A 257 4.61 -2.86 -9.21
N ILE A 258 4.31 -2.84 -10.51
CA ILE A 258 3.44 -3.84 -11.14
C ILE A 258 4.33 -4.85 -11.85
N HIS A 259 4.19 -6.13 -11.50
CA HIS A 259 5.02 -7.17 -12.07
C HIS A 259 4.31 -8.54 -12.07
N GLY A 260 4.74 -9.43 -12.95
CA GLY A 260 4.35 -10.83 -12.91
C GLY A 260 5.10 -11.61 -11.84
N THR A 261 5.27 -12.90 -11.99
CA THR A 261 6.08 -13.70 -11.06
C THR A 261 6.48 -15.00 -11.71
N GLY A 262 7.73 -15.42 -11.59
CA GLY A 262 8.15 -16.76 -12.00
C GLY A 262 7.70 -17.86 -11.02
N LEU A 263 7.23 -17.46 -9.83
CA LEU A 263 6.74 -18.39 -8.81
C LEU A 263 5.35 -18.94 -9.18
N LYS A 264 5.08 -20.18 -8.75
CA LYS A 264 3.77 -20.82 -8.92
C LYS A 264 3.04 -20.91 -7.58
N ASN A 265 1.82 -20.41 -7.53
CA ASN A 265 0.94 -20.65 -6.39
C ASN A 265 0.35 -22.06 -6.43
N LYS A 266 0.98 -23.00 -5.74
CA LYS A 266 0.53 -24.40 -5.64
C LYS A 266 -0.77 -24.58 -4.82
N LYS A 267 -1.24 -23.56 -4.10
CA LYS A 267 -2.41 -23.63 -3.20
C LYS A 267 -3.68 -23.22 -3.96
N PHE A 268 -4.22 -24.13 -4.77
CA PHE A 268 -5.41 -23.90 -5.61
C PHE A 268 -6.68 -23.52 -4.83
N TYR A 269 -6.77 -23.89 -3.55
CA TYR A 269 -7.89 -23.55 -2.67
C TYR A 269 -7.87 -22.09 -2.16
N LYS A 270 -6.83 -21.30 -2.44
CA LYS A 270 -6.76 -19.90 -2.03
C LYS A 270 -7.59 -19.04 -2.97
N LYS A 271 -8.36 -18.09 -2.42
CA LYS A 271 -9.21 -17.12 -3.15
C LYS A 271 -8.47 -16.33 -4.25
N TYR A 272 -7.17 -16.11 -4.07
CA TYR A 272 -6.32 -15.39 -5.02
C TYR A 272 -5.57 -16.31 -6.00
N HIS A 273 -5.80 -17.63 -6.01
CA HIS A 273 -5.19 -18.49 -7.03
C HIS A 273 -5.61 -18.02 -8.46
N PRO A 274 -4.70 -18.03 -9.46
CA PRO A 274 -3.32 -18.54 -9.44
C PRO A 274 -2.23 -17.52 -9.07
N PHE A 275 -2.59 -16.33 -8.58
CA PHE A 275 -1.64 -15.27 -8.24
C PHE A 275 -0.74 -15.65 -7.05
N VAL A 276 0.43 -15.01 -6.99
CA VAL A 276 1.38 -15.10 -5.87
C VAL A 276 1.39 -13.78 -5.11
N THR A 277 1.45 -13.84 -3.78
CA THR A 277 1.49 -12.65 -2.92
C THR A 277 2.89 -12.02 -2.93
N THR A 278 2.96 -10.70 -2.88
CA THR A 278 4.20 -9.91 -2.96
C THR A 278 4.53 -9.27 -1.60
N SER A 279 5.63 -8.52 -1.52
CA SER A 279 5.93 -7.64 -0.39
C SER A 279 5.29 -6.24 -0.53
N GLY A 280 4.12 -6.16 -1.18
CA GLY A 280 3.35 -4.93 -1.34
C GLY A 280 3.24 -4.40 -2.76
N CYS A 281 3.92 -5.02 -3.73
CA CYS A 281 3.73 -4.74 -5.15
C CYS A 281 2.36 -5.26 -5.67
N VAL A 282 1.94 -4.79 -6.83
CA VAL A 282 0.80 -5.33 -7.56
C VAL A 282 1.26 -6.54 -8.38
N SER A 283 0.69 -7.71 -8.08
CA SER A 283 1.00 -8.95 -8.80
C SER A 283 0.08 -9.16 -9.99
N MET A 284 0.70 -9.49 -11.13
CA MET A 284 0.07 -9.99 -12.34
C MET A 284 0.32 -11.50 -12.48
N ARG A 285 -0.49 -12.20 -13.28
CA ARG A 285 -0.22 -13.60 -13.62
C ARG A 285 0.83 -13.66 -14.72
N GLU A 286 1.86 -14.48 -14.50
CA GLU A 286 2.89 -14.72 -15.49
C GLU A 286 3.39 -16.15 -15.38
N THR A 287 2.95 -17.00 -16.30
CA THR A 287 3.32 -18.41 -16.36
C THR A 287 3.26 -18.86 -17.81
N SER A 288 3.61 -20.11 -18.12
CA SER A 288 3.38 -20.65 -19.47
C SER A 288 1.91 -20.60 -19.95
N LYS A 289 0.94 -20.39 -19.04
CA LYS A 289 -0.50 -20.26 -19.35
C LYS A 289 -1.01 -18.83 -19.32
N PHE A 290 -0.26 -17.89 -18.74
CA PHE A 290 -0.73 -16.54 -18.47
C PHE A 290 0.38 -15.54 -18.78
N ASN A 291 0.06 -14.49 -19.51
CA ASN A 291 1.00 -13.43 -19.90
C ASN A 291 0.44 -12.05 -19.55
N ASP A 292 -0.33 -11.93 -18.46
CA ASP A 292 -1.06 -10.71 -18.12
C ASP A 292 -0.13 -9.48 -17.98
N GLN A 293 1.10 -9.66 -17.49
CA GLN A 293 2.07 -8.57 -17.41
C GLN A 293 2.46 -8.05 -18.81
N ARG A 294 2.66 -8.93 -19.79
CA ARG A 294 2.92 -8.55 -21.19
C ARG A 294 1.72 -7.86 -21.82
N LEU A 295 0.52 -8.40 -21.58
CA LEU A 295 -0.73 -7.81 -22.08
C LEU A 295 -0.94 -6.40 -21.53
N LEU A 296 -0.63 -6.18 -20.25
CA LEU A 296 -0.65 -4.85 -19.63
C LEU A 296 0.32 -3.91 -20.35
N LEU A 297 1.60 -4.28 -20.47
CA LEU A 297 2.61 -3.42 -21.10
C LEU A 297 2.25 -3.06 -22.55
N ASN A 298 1.75 -4.02 -23.34
CA ASN A 298 1.29 -3.78 -24.70
C ASN A 298 0.14 -2.78 -24.74
N GLN A 299 -0.86 -2.96 -23.87
CA GLN A 299 -2.00 -2.06 -23.85
C GLN A 299 -1.59 -0.64 -23.39
N LEU A 300 -0.66 -0.51 -22.46
CA LEU A 300 -0.11 0.79 -22.06
C LEU A 300 0.58 1.49 -23.23
N MET A 301 1.48 0.81 -23.95
CA MET A 301 2.13 1.35 -25.16
C MET A 301 1.11 1.74 -26.22
N LYS A 302 0.15 0.87 -26.52
CA LYS A 302 -0.92 1.14 -27.48
C LYS A 302 -1.74 2.37 -27.10
N SER A 303 -2.07 2.54 -25.81
CA SER A 303 -2.82 3.72 -25.33
C SER A 303 -2.03 5.03 -25.45
N MET A 304 -0.70 4.94 -25.54
CA MET A 304 0.21 6.04 -25.80
C MET A 304 0.60 6.18 -27.28
N GLN A 305 -0.02 5.38 -28.16
CA GLN A 305 0.31 5.34 -29.61
C GLN A 305 1.77 4.93 -29.89
N LEU A 306 2.34 4.11 -29.00
CA LEU A 306 3.67 3.53 -29.17
C LEU A 306 3.56 2.15 -29.81
N GLU A 307 4.54 1.78 -30.64
CA GLU A 307 4.68 0.41 -31.13
C GLU A 307 5.02 -0.54 -29.98
N GLU A 308 4.51 -1.77 -30.03
CA GLU A 308 4.69 -2.80 -28.99
C GLU A 308 6.10 -3.42 -29.02
N THR A 309 7.12 -2.59 -28.81
CA THR A 309 8.53 -3.00 -28.81
C THR A 309 9.13 -2.89 -27.42
N PHE A 310 10.16 -3.70 -27.15
CA PHE A 310 10.91 -3.59 -25.90
C PHE A 310 11.55 -2.21 -25.72
N LEU A 311 11.99 -1.55 -26.78
CA LEU A 311 12.60 -0.23 -26.64
C LEU A 311 11.60 0.80 -26.09
N ASN A 312 10.33 0.70 -26.48
CA ASN A 312 9.31 1.69 -26.13
C ASN A 312 8.72 1.54 -24.72
N GLU A 313 8.95 0.44 -24.00
CA GLU A 313 8.30 0.31 -22.67
C GLU A 313 8.89 1.28 -21.65
N GLU A 314 10.14 1.73 -21.82
CA GLU A 314 10.75 2.73 -20.93
C GLU A 314 10.08 4.10 -21.04
N GLU A 315 9.42 4.36 -22.17
CA GLU A 315 8.62 5.57 -22.42
C GLU A 315 7.27 5.54 -21.71
N ILE A 316 6.83 4.38 -21.18
CA ILE A 316 5.54 4.28 -20.50
C ILE A 316 5.52 5.18 -19.27
N ASN A 317 4.64 6.19 -19.31
CA ASN A 317 4.42 7.12 -18.22
C ASN A 317 2.93 7.42 -18.03
N GLY A 318 2.55 7.81 -16.81
CA GLY A 318 1.19 8.21 -16.49
C GLY A 318 0.84 8.00 -15.02
N HIS A 319 -0.35 7.49 -14.76
CA HIS A 319 -0.93 7.43 -13.41
C HIS A 319 -1.65 6.11 -13.14
N LEU A 320 -1.56 5.66 -11.89
CA LEU A 320 -2.32 4.53 -11.37
C LEU A 320 -3.17 4.99 -10.18
N CYS A 321 -4.47 4.73 -10.22
CA CYS A 321 -5.36 4.80 -9.07
C CYS A 321 -5.63 3.40 -8.53
N ILE A 322 -5.41 3.17 -7.24
CA ILE A 322 -5.80 1.93 -6.55
C ILE A 322 -6.96 2.24 -5.62
N ILE A 323 -8.10 1.58 -5.80
CA ILE A 323 -9.36 1.92 -5.15
C ILE A 323 -9.97 0.67 -4.52
N GLU A 324 -10.48 0.81 -3.30
CA GLU A 324 -11.40 -0.17 -2.73
C GLU A 324 -12.83 0.15 -3.15
N LEU A 325 -13.47 -0.79 -3.83
CA LEU A 325 -14.85 -0.60 -4.32
C LEU A 325 -15.86 -0.75 -3.18
N ASN A 326 -15.85 -1.92 -2.54
CA ASN A 326 -16.71 -2.27 -1.42
C ASN A 326 -16.11 -3.46 -0.62
N ASP A 327 -16.86 -4.01 0.32
CA ASP A 327 -16.40 -5.09 1.21
C ASP A 327 -16.89 -6.50 0.83
N GLU A 328 -17.45 -6.66 -0.38
CA GLU A 328 -17.99 -7.94 -0.86
C GLU A 328 -16.95 -9.07 -0.82
N LYS A 329 -17.43 -10.29 -0.54
CA LYS A 329 -16.60 -11.48 -0.37
C LYS A 329 -16.41 -12.26 -1.67
N ARG A 330 -16.08 -11.55 -2.76
CA ARG A 330 -15.77 -12.12 -4.09
C ARG A 330 -14.78 -11.25 -4.85
N GLU A 331 -14.16 -11.79 -5.91
CA GLU A 331 -13.31 -10.99 -6.80
C GLU A 331 -14.07 -9.84 -7.48
N VAL A 332 -13.33 -8.82 -7.92
CA VAL A 332 -13.90 -7.72 -8.71
C VAL A 332 -14.14 -8.22 -10.14
N GLN A 333 -15.39 -8.21 -10.55
CA GLN A 333 -15.83 -8.55 -11.90
C GLN A 333 -15.92 -7.29 -12.75
N LEU A 334 -15.94 -7.45 -14.08
CA LEU A 334 -16.08 -6.32 -14.99
C LEU A 334 -17.42 -5.60 -14.80
N ALA A 335 -18.50 -6.36 -14.58
CA ALA A 335 -19.83 -5.82 -14.30
C ALA A 335 -19.86 -4.89 -13.08
N ASP A 336 -18.99 -5.10 -12.09
CA ASP A 336 -18.91 -4.21 -10.93
C ASP A 336 -18.41 -2.81 -11.31
N ILE A 337 -17.52 -2.74 -12.31
CA ILE A 337 -16.95 -1.49 -12.82
C ILE A 337 -17.93 -0.83 -13.80
N GLU A 338 -18.56 -1.63 -14.66
CA GLU A 338 -19.59 -1.13 -15.60
C GLU A 338 -20.79 -0.53 -14.87
N ASN A 339 -21.17 -1.06 -13.70
CA ASN A 339 -22.22 -0.47 -12.86
C ASN A 339 -21.84 0.89 -12.25
N LEU A 340 -20.55 1.26 -12.24
CA LEU A 340 -20.08 2.58 -11.83
C LEU A 340 -20.05 3.58 -12.99
N ASP A 341 -19.90 3.10 -14.22
CA ASP A 341 -19.89 3.93 -15.45
C ASP A 341 -21.32 4.31 -15.84
#